data_AF-A0A1R2C432-F1
#
_entry.id   AF-A0A1R2C432-F1
#
_cell.length_a   1.000
_cell.length_b   1.000
_cell.length_c   1.000
_cell.angle_alpha   90.00
_cell.angle_beta   90.00
_cell.angle_gamma   90.00
#
_symmetry.space_group_name_H-M   'P 1'
#
loop_
_entity.id
_entity.type
_entity.pdbx_description
1 polymer ?
#
loop_
_entity_poly.entity_id
_entity_poly.type
_entity_poly.pdbx_seq_one_letter_code
_entity_poly.pdbx_strand_id
1 'polypeptide(L)'
;MESFEIEEINKSYGFPYRRLVIMILLSLLLIFVCGMGIKAYNKTGDISEVIPYWIFSVLLLTPTACSYYFFFSYFQPRLRNPYDWEN
;
A
#
# COMPACT_ATOMS: atom_id res chain seq x y z
N MET A 1 26.14 -31.85 -6.06
CA MET A 1 25.32 -30.98 -5.20
C MET A 1 25.06 -29.70 -6.00
N GLU A 2 24.36 -29.82 -7.13
CA GLU A 2 24.21 -28.78 -8.17
C GLU A 2 22.75 -28.67 -8.64
N SER A 3 21.81 -29.34 -7.97
CA SER A 3 20.40 -29.41 -8.38
C SER A 3 19.50 -28.40 -7.66
N PHE A 4 20.05 -27.51 -6.83
CA PHE A 4 19.26 -26.51 -6.09
C PHE A 4 19.19 -25.13 -6.77
N GLU A 5 20.09 -24.81 -7.71
CA GLU A 5 20.18 -23.46 -8.29
C GLU A 5 19.31 -23.26 -9.53
N ILE A 6 18.83 -24.34 -10.16
CA ILE A 6 18.10 -24.27 -11.44
C ILE A 6 16.57 -24.15 -11.22
N GLU A 7 16.07 -24.42 -10.01
CA GLU A 7 14.62 -24.46 -9.74
C GLU A 7 14.00 -23.09 -9.36
N GLU A 8 14.81 -22.05 -9.14
CA GLU A 8 14.30 -20.71 -8.81
C GLU A 8 13.97 -19.83 -10.01
N ILE A 9 14.46 -20.16 -11.21
CA ILE A 9 14.36 -19.29 -12.39
C ILE A 9 12.97 -19.37 -13.05
N ASN A 10 12.17 -20.39 -12.74
CA ASN A 10 10.90 -20.65 -13.43
C ASN A 10 9.64 -20.47 -12.56
N LYS A 11 9.74 -19.73 -11.45
CA LYS A 11 8.54 -19.12 -10.86
C LYS A 11 8.13 -17.97 -11.77
N SER A 12 7.17 -18.24 -12.64
CA SER A 12 6.38 -17.19 -13.30
C SER A 12 5.82 -16.30 -12.20
N TYR A 13 6.55 -15.22 -11.88
CA TYR A 13 6.11 -14.15 -11.00
C TYR A 13 5.02 -13.40 -11.75
N GLY A 14 3.85 -14.03 -11.91
CA GLY A 14 2.66 -13.41 -12.47
C GLY A 14 2.42 -12.09 -11.75
N PHE A 15 2.09 -11.04 -12.48
CA PHE A 15 1.89 -9.72 -11.92
C PHE A 15 0.98 -9.82 -10.66
N PRO A 16 1.30 -9.16 -9.53
CA PRO A 16 0.60 -9.37 -8.27
C PRO A 16 -0.74 -8.62 -8.26
N TYR A 17 -1.64 -8.98 -9.18
CA TYR A 17 -2.93 -8.32 -9.42
C TYR A 17 -3.74 -8.15 -8.14
N ARG A 18 -3.78 -9.17 -7.28
CA ARG A 18 -4.47 -9.09 -5.98
C ARG A 18 -3.93 -7.98 -5.08
N ARG A 19 -2.61 -7.78 -5.05
CA ARG A 19 -1.97 -6.71 -4.26
C ARG A 19 -2.22 -5.34 -4.88
N LEU A 20 -2.16 -5.24 -6.22
CA LEU A 20 -2.51 -4.02 -6.94
C LEU A 20 -3.95 -3.57 -6.63
N VAL A 21 -4.91 -4.50 -6.68
CA VAL A 21 -6.31 -4.21 -6.41
C VAL A 21 -6.51 -3.71 -4.97
N ILE A 22 -5.87 -4.34 -3.98
CA ILE A 22 -5.93 -3.91 -2.58
C ILE A 22 -5.37 -2.49 -2.43
N MET A 23 -4.22 -2.20 -3.04
CA MET A 23 -3.60 -0.88 -3.02
C MET A 23 -4.53 0.19 -3.60
N ILE A 24 -5.14 -0.08 -4.76
CA ILE A 24 -6.10 0.83 -5.40
C ILE A 24 -7.32 1.06 -4.49
N LEU A 25 -7.90 -0.01 -3.93
CA LEU A 25 -9.07 0.09 -3.07
C LEU A 25 -8.79 0.92 -1.80
N LEU A 26 -7.64 0.70 -1.16
CA LEU A 26 -7.22 1.46 0.02
C LEU A 26 -7.00 2.94 -0.30
N SER A 27 -6.34 3.24 -1.43
CA SER A 27 -6.15 4.62 -1.89
C SER A 27 -7.48 5.32 -2.19
N LEU A 28 -8.42 4.64 -2.84
CA LEU A 28 -9.76 5.19 -3.11
C LEU A 28 -10.53 5.46 -1.81
N LEU A 29 -10.45 4.54 -0.84
CA LEU A 29 -11.11 4.70 0.45
C LEU A 29 -10.52 5.88 1.24
N LEU A 30 -9.19 6.04 1.23
CA LEU A 30 -8.51 7.15 1.88
C LEU A 30 -8.94 8.50 1.27
N ILE A 31 -8.97 8.60 -0.06
CA ILE A 31 -9.43 9.80 -0.77
C ILE A 31 -10.90 10.10 -0.41
N PHE A 32 -11.74 9.07 -0.35
CA PHE A 32 -13.15 9.22 -0.01
C PHE A 32 -13.34 9.78 1.40
N VAL A 33 -12.64 9.24 2.41
CA VAL A 33 -12.73 9.73 3.80
C VAL A 33 -12.22 11.16 3.92
N CYS A 34 -11.10 11.50 3.29
CA CYS A 34 -10.59 12.87 3.24
C CYS A 34 -11.60 13.83 2.59
N GLY A 35 -12.18 13.43 1.46
CA GLY A 35 -13.19 14.23 0.75
C GLY A 35 -14.45 14.45 1.58
N MET A 36 -14.89 13.45 2.33
CA MET A 36 -16.01 13.57 3.27
C MET A 36 -15.70 14.56 4.40
N GLY A 37 -14.50 14.52 4.96
CA GLY A 37 -14.05 15.49 5.98
C GLY A 37 -14.06 16.94 5.47
N ILE A 38 -13.55 17.17 4.26
CA ILE A 38 -13.59 18.49 3.62
C ILE A 38 -15.04 18.94 3.36
N LYS A 39 -15.89 18.03 2.88
CA LYS A 39 -17.30 18.33 2.62
C LYS A 39 -18.06 18.66 3.91
N ALA A 40 -17.77 17.96 5.01
CA ALA A 40 -18.33 18.25 6.33
C ALA A 40 -17.90 19.64 6.79
N TYR A 41 -16.60 19.95 6.75
CA TYR A 41 -16.07 21.28 7.09
C TYR A 41 -16.74 22.41 6.29
N ASN A 42 -16.87 22.23 4.97
CA ASN A 42 -17.50 23.24 4.11
C ASN A 42 -18.99 23.43 4.40
N LYS A 43 -19.66 22.44 4.98
CA LYS A 43 -21.10 22.50 5.28
C LYS A 43 -21.38 23.12 6.64
N THR A 44 -20.61 22.76 7.66
CA THR A 44 -20.87 23.18 9.05
C THR A 44 -19.93 24.26 9.55
N GLY A 45 -18.73 24.38 8.99
CA GLY A 45 -17.69 25.30 9.46
C GLY A 45 -17.02 24.86 10.77
N ASP A 46 -17.49 23.77 11.38
CA ASP A 46 -17.04 23.29 12.68
C ASP A 46 -15.97 22.20 12.54
N ILE A 47 -14.81 22.45 13.16
CA ILE A 47 -13.68 21.51 13.15
C ILE A 47 -14.05 20.21 13.88
N SER A 48 -14.91 20.26 14.90
CA SER A 48 -15.33 19.09 15.69
C SER A 48 -15.95 17.98 14.83
N GLU A 49 -16.67 18.34 13.77
CA GLU A 49 -17.27 17.36 12.85
C GLU A 49 -16.25 16.75 11.89
N VAL A 50 -15.08 17.38 11.72
CA VAL A 50 -14.01 16.94 10.82
C VAL A 50 -13.05 15.96 11.50
N ILE A 51 -12.83 16.13 12.81
CA ILE A 51 -11.96 15.28 13.66
C ILE A 51 -12.13 13.77 13.39
N PRO A 52 -13.34 13.19 13.38
CA PRO A 52 -13.48 11.75 13.13
C PRO A 52 -12.95 11.35 11.75
N TYR A 53 -13.19 12.13 10.70
CA TYR A 53 -12.67 11.84 9.36
C TYR A 53 -11.15 11.89 9.33
N TRP A 54 -10.52 12.85 10.03
CA TRP A 54 -9.06 12.90 10.13
C TRP A 54 -8.48 11.69 10.86
N ILE A 55 -9.10 11.26 11.95
CA ILE A 55 -8.69 10.04 12.67
C ILE A 55 -8.77 8.83 11.73
N PHE A 56 -9.87 8.67 11.00
CA PHE A 56 -10.02 7.59 10.02
C PHE A 56 -9.01 7.67 8.89
N SER A 57 -8.70 8.87 8.38
CA SER A 57 -7.67 9.06 7.35
C SER A 57 -6.29 8.62 7.84
N VAL A 58 -5.91 8.96 9.08
CA VAL A 58 -4.63 8.53 9.67
C VAL A 58 -4.59 7.01 9.84
N LEU A 59 -5.68 6.41 10.32
CA LEU A 59 -5.79 4.95 10.47
C LEU A 59 -5.71 4.21 9.13
N LEU A 60 -6.25 4.78 8.05
CA LEU A 60 -6.18 4.24 6.70
C LEU A 60 -4.81 4.45 6.04
N LEU A 61 -4.03 5.44 6.48
CA LEU A 61 -2.74 5.76 5.89
C LEU A 61 -1.74 4.60 6.07
N THR A 62 -1.71 3.99 7.26
CA THR A 62 -0.81 2.87 7.60
C THR A 62 -1.01 1.64 6.70
N PRO A 63 -2.20 1.04 6.58
CA PRO A 63 -2.41 -0.11 5.70
C PRO A 63 -2.22 0.26 4.21
N THR A 64 -2.54 1.49 3.82
CA THR A 64 -2.28 1.99 2.46
C THR A 64 -0.78 1.99 2.18
N ALA A 65 0.03 2.62 3.04
CA ALA A 65 1.48 2.65 2.92
C ALA A 65 2.12 1.25 2.94
N CYS A 66 1.66 0.36 3.83
CA CYS A 66 2.10 -1.04 3.84
C CYS A 66 1.79 -1.73 2.51
N SER A 67 0.61 -1.52 1.94
CA SER A 67 0.23 -2.13 0.66
C SER A 67 1.13 -1.68 -0.50
N TYR A 68 1.53 -0.39 -0.52
CA TYR A 68 2.52 0.14 -1.47
C TYR A 68 3.89 -0.53 -1.28
N TYR A 69 4.38 -0.63 -0.04
CA TYR A 69 5.65 -1.29 0.25
C TYR A 69 5.68 -2.75 -0.22
N PHE A 70 4.62 -3.52 0.08
CA PHE A 70 4.50 -4.91 -0.36
C PHE A 70 4.32 -5.09 -1.87
N PHE A 71 3.79 -4.08 -2.55
CA PHE A 71 3.66 -4.08 -4.00
C PHE A 71 5.02 -3.77 -4.66
N PHE A 72 5.74 -2.73 -4.23
CA PHE A 72 7.03 -2.38 -4.81
C PHE A 72 8.15 -3.37 -4.49
N SER A 73 8.16 -3.96 -3.30
CA SER A 73 9.08 -5.06 -2.95
C SER A 73 8.88 -6.33 -3.79
N TYR A 74 7.79 -6.43 -4.55
CA TYR A 74 7.61 -7.49 -5.55
C TYR A 74 8.41 -7.23 -6.82
N PHE A 75 8.44 -5.98 -7.30
CA PHE A 75 9.11 -5.61 -8.56
C PHE A 75 10.58 -5.21 -8.39
N GLN A 76 10.96 -4.84 -7.17
CA GLN A 76 12.34 -4.46 -6.85
C GLN A 76 12.92 -5.44 -5.84
N PRO A 77 13.74 -6.42 -6.29
CA PRO A 77 14.46 -7.34 -5.41
C PRO A 77 15.31 -6.60 -4.36
N ARG A 78 15.79 -5.39 -4.70
CA ARG A 78 16.53 -4.46 -3.82
C ARG A 78 15.80 -4.07 -2.54
N LEU A 79 14.47 -4.08 -2.54
CA LEU A 79 13.65 -3.82 -1.34
C LEU A 79 13.31 -5.10 -0.56
N ARG A 80 13.54 -6.28 -1.16
CA ARG A 80 13.27 -7.59 -0.54
C ARG A 80 14.47 -8.08 0.26
N ASN A 81 15.70 -7.84 -0.20
CA ASN A 81 16.92 -8.18 0.54
C ASN A 81 18.01 -7.11 0.33
N PRO A 82 18.25 -6.21 1.30
CA PRO A 82 19.29 -5.19 1.18
C PRO A 82 20.73 -5.74 1.24
N TYR A 83 20.91 -7.02 1.57
CA TYR A 83 22.22 -7.65 1.77
C TYR A 83 22.71 -8.53 0.60
N ASP A 84 21.91 -8.73 -0.45
CA ASP A 84 22.31 -9.54 -1.63
C ASP A 84 23.29 -8.81 -2.57
N TRP A 85 23.87 -7.68 -2.16
CA TRP A 85 24.74 -6.87 -3.03
C TRP A 85 26.24 -7.19 -2.87
N GLU A 86 26.65 -7.89 -1.82
CA GLU A 86 28.07 -8.15 -1.50
C GLU A 86 28.66 -9.43 -2.11
N ASN A 87 27.91 -10.15 -2.96
CA ASN A 87 28.40 -11.33 -3.68
C ASN A 87 28.41 -11.13 -5.20
#